data_AF-A0A354EGB5-F1
#
_entry.id   AF-A0A354EGB5-F1
#
_cell.length_a   1.000
_cell.length_b   1.000
_cell.length_c   1.000
_cell.angle_alpha   90.00
_cell.angle_beta   90.00
_cell.angle_gamma   90.00
#
_symmetry.space_group_name_H-M   'P 1'
#
loop_
_entity.id
_entity.type
_entity.pdbx_description
1 polymer ?
#
loop_
_entity_poly.entity_id
_entity_poly.type
_entity_poly.pdbx_seq_one_letter_code
_entity_poly.pdbx_strand_id
1 'polypeptide(L)'
;MKKAIIYSVAVAFLCVAGFAGMSMAADDKGPAEITLKTAEGKKPAVFPHAKHQEKQECDLCHKAASYTPGAWTKETGHAQCQTCHKENENKELAKCKTCHPGADK
;
A
#
# COMPACT_ATOMS: atom_id res chain seq x y z
N MET A 1 -5.25 15.92 55.17
CA MET A 1 -4.20 14.96 54.78
C MET A 1 -4.77 13.66 54.19
N LYS A 2 -5.69 12.94 54.88
CA LYS A 2 -6.27 11.69 54.36
C LYS A 2 -7.01 11.81 53.01
N LYS A 3 -7.73 12.92 52.76
CA LYS A 3 -8.47 13.15 51.50
C LYS A 3 -7.55 13.43 50.30
N ALA A 4 -6.44 14.15 50.52
CA ALA A 4 -5.47 14.47 49.46
C ALA A 4 -4.70 13.24 48.95
N ILE A 5 -4.48 12.25 49.82
CA ILE A 5 -3.85 10.95 49.47
C ILE A 5 -4.81 10.10 48.62
N ILE A 6 -6.12 10.15 48.89
CA ILE A 6 -7.13 9.40 48.13
C ILE A 6 -7.26 9.95 46.70
N TYR A 7 -7.25 11.27 46.51
CA TYR A 7 -7.31 11.88 45.18
C TYR A 7 -6.04 11.64 44.36
N SER A 8 -4.86 11.58 44.98
CA SER A 8 -3.60 11.30 44.29
C SER A 8 -3.46 9.84 43.87
N VAL A 9 -3.97 8.89 44.66
CA VAL A 9 -4.07 7.48 44.25
C VAL A 9 -5.09 7.30 43.12
N ALA A 10 -6.22 8.00 43.17
CA ALA A 10 -7.24 7.94 42.12
C ALA A 10 -6.75 8.50 40.78
N VAL A 11 -6.01 9.62 40.79
CA VAL A 11 -5.42 10.22 39.58
C VAL A 11 -4.28 9.36 39.01
N ALA A 12 -3.44 8.76 39.87
CA ALA A 12 -2.39 7.84 39.43
C ALA A 12 -2.96 6.56 38.79
N PHE A 13 -4.06 6.02 39.32
CA PHE A 13 -4.74 4.86 38.74
C PHE A 13 -5.42 5.19 37.40
N LEU A 14 -5.94 6.41 37.25
CA LEU A 14 -6.54 6.89 36.00
C LEU A 14 -5.50 7.08 34.88
N CYS A 15 -4.28 7.51 35.21
CA CYS A 15 -3.20 7.68 34.23
C CYS A 15 -2.59 6.36 33.74
N VAL A 16 -2.53 5.31 34.58
CA VAL A 16 -2.00 3.99 34.18
C VAL A 16 -3.03 3.19 33.35
N ALA A 17 -4.33 3.36 33.62
CA ALA A 17 -5.39 2.72 32.84
C ALA A 17 -5.63 3.40 31.46
N GLY A 18 -5.25 4.66 31.30
CA GLY A 18 -5.43 5.41 30.05
C GLY A 18 -4.46 5.07 28.91
N PHE A 19 -3.32 4.42 29.20
CA PHE A 19 -2.30 4.12 28.19
C PHE A 19 -2.41 2.73 27.55
N ALA A 20 -3.19 1.81 28.15
CA ALA A 20 -3.35 0.44 27.63
C ALA A 20 -4.32 0.33 26.44
N GLY A 21 -4.95 1.44 26.02
CA GLY A 21 -6.02 1.47 25.02
C GLY A 21 -5.69 2.15 23.69
N MET A 22 -4.46 2.66 23.49
CA MET A 22 -4.03 3.11 22.15
C MET A 22 -3.72 1.89 21.29
N SER A 23 -4.77 1.21 20.82
CA SER A 23 -4.70 0.36 19.66
C SER A 23 -4.19 1.22 18.51
N MET A 24 -2.95 0.99 18.07
CA MET A 24 -2.51 1.50 16.78
C MET A 24 -3.48 0.92 15.76
N ALA A 25 -4.34 1.77 15.20
CA ALA A 25 -5.13 1.38 14.04
C ALA A 25 -4.10 0.96 12.98
N ALA A 26 -4.06 -0.34 12.68
CA ALA A 26 -3.24 -0.81 11.58
C ALA A 26 -3.77 -0.10 10.34
N ASP A 27 -2.94 0.77 9.75
CA ASP A 27 -3.28 1.39 8.47
C ASP A 27 -3.69 0.27 7.51
N ASP A 28 -4.86 0.39 6.88
CA ASP A 28 -5.26 -0.55 5.84
C ASP A 28 -4.31 -0.39 4.65
N LYS A 29 -3.29 -1.25 4.63
CA LYS A 29 -2.26 -1.32 3.59
C LYS A 29 -2.75 -1.98 2.31
N GLY A 30 -4.02 -2.38 2.24
CA GLY A 30 -4.59 -3.09 1.12
C GLY A 30 -4.00 -4.51 0.93
N PRO A 31 -4.42 -5.20 -0.14
CA PRO A 31 -3.94 -6.55 -0.44
C PRO A 31 -2.44 -6.57 -0.76
N ALA A 32 -1.77 -7.65 -0.35
CA ALA A 32 -0.34 -7.83 -0.56
C ALA A 32 0.04 -8.07 -2.04
N GLU A 33 -0.86 -8.70 -2.79
CA GLU A 33 -0.74 -8.93 -4.22
C GLU A 33 -2.04 -8.55 -4.91
N ILE A 34 -1.93 -7.92 -6.08
CA ILE A 34 -3.06 -7.42 -6.86
C ILE A 34 -2.95 -7.95 -8.28
N THR A 35 -4.03 -8.51 -8.81
CA THR A 35 -4.13 -8.78 -10.24
C THR A 35 -4.78 -7.59 -10.94
N LEU A 36 -4.01 -6.89 -11.77
CA LEU A 36 -4.48 -5.76 -12.56
C LEU A 36 -5.04 -6.26 -13.88
N LYS A 37 -6.28 -5.89 -14.20
CA LYS A 37 -6.97 -6.29 -15.43
C LYS A 37 -7.43 -5.06 -16.19
N THR A 38 -7.35 -5.14 -17.51
CA THR A 38 -8.05 -4.21 -18.40
C THR A 38 -9.54 -4.56 -18.45
N ALA A 39 -10.36 -3.67 -19.02
CA ALA A 39 -11.78 -3.93 -19.22
C ALA A 39 -12.05 -5.21 -20.03
N GLU A 40 -11.17 -5.54 -20.99
CA GLU A 40 -11.24 -6.76 -21.78
C GLU A 40 -10.75 -8.02 -21.03
N GLY A 41 -10.11 -7.85 -19.86
CA GLY A 41 -9.56 -8.94 -19.05
C GLY A 41 -8.37 -9.68 -19.67
N LYS A 42 -7.90 -9.26 -20.85
CA LYS A 42 -6.78 -9.87 -21.56
C LYS A 42 -5.45 -9.48 -20.92
N LYS A 43 -4.54 -10.43 -20.83
CA LYS A 43 -3.15 -10.22 -20.35
C LYS A 43 -3.10 -9.55 -18.97
N PRO A 44 -3.67 -10.16 -17.92
CA PRO A 44 -3.60 -9.61 -16.57
C PRO A 44 -2.15 -9.40 -16.14
N ALA A 45 -1.89 -8.34 -15.40
CA ALA A 45 -0.62 -8.14 -14.72
C ALA A 45 -0.72 -8.55 -13.25
N VAL A 46 0.34 -9.13 -12.70
CA VAL A 46 0.47 -9.42 -11.27
C VAL A 46 1.33 -8.34 -10.64
N PHE A 47 0.79 -7.67 -9.63
CA PHE A 47 1.44 -6.57 -8.94
C PHE A 47 1.65 -6.93 -7.46
N PRO A 48 2.91 -7.16 -7.02
CA PRO A 48 3.22 -7.41 -5.62
C PRO A 48 3.18 -6.07 -4.85
N HIS A 49 1.98 -5.58 -4.55
CA HIS A 49 1.75 -4.30 -3.88
C HIS A 49 2.52 -4.19 -2.56
N ALA A 50 2.56 -5.27 -1.77
CA ALA A 50 3.28 -5.28 -0.50
C ALA A 50 4.79 -5.05 -0.64
N LYS A 51 5.40 -5.52 -1.74
CA LYS A 51 6.83 -5.31 -1.99
C LYS A 51 7.14 -3.87 -2.41
N HIS A 52 6.16 -3.16 -2.97
CA HIS A 52 6.32 -1.78 -3.38
C HIS A 52 6.16 -0.83 -2.19
N GLN A 53 5.16 -1.04 -1.33
CA GLN A 53 4.98 -0.22 -0.12
C GLN A 53 6.18 -0.29 0.85
N GLU A 54 6.97 -1.37 0.83
CA GLU A 54 8.20 -1.49 1.63
C GLU A 54 9.27 -0.48 1.21
N LYS A 55 9.18 0.07 -0.01
CA LYS A 55 10.22 0.90 -0.63
C LYS A 55 9.72 2.23 -1.16
N GLN A 56 8.41 2.39 -1.34
CA GLN A 56 7.78 3.50 -2.03
C GLN A 56 6.70 4.14 -1.16
N GLU A 57 6.63 5.47 -1.23
CA GLU A 57 5.56 6.23 -0.60
C GLU A 57 4.22 5.98 -1.29
N CYS A 58 3.13 5.96 -0.51
CA CYS A 58 1.78 5.68 -1.03
C CYS A 58 1.37 6.66 -2.15
N ASP A 59 1.73 7.94 -1.98
CA ASP A 59 1.37 9.01 -2.91
C ASP A 59 2.03 8.88 -4.28
N LEU A 60 3.19 8.21 -4.37
CA LEU A 60 3.92 8.04 -5.62
C LEU A 60 3.06 7.35 -6.69
N CYS A 61 2.20 6.43 -6.26
CA CYS A 61 1.25 5.74 -7.13
C CYS A 61 -0.16 6.32 -7.01
N HIS A 62 -0.68 6.55 -5.80
CA HIS A 62 -2.09 6.88 -5.60
C HIS A 62 -2.48 8.31 -6.02
N LYS A 63 -1.51 9.21 -6.19
CA LYS A 63 -1.73 10.58 -6.70
C LYS A 63 -1.21 10.78 -8.12
N ALA A 64 -0.67 9.75 -8.75
CA ALA A 64 -0.21 9.84 -10.13
C ALA A 64 -1.39 9.98 -11.10
N ALA A 65 -1.22 10.78 -12.16
CA ALA A 65 -2.27 10.97 -13.17
C ALA A 65 -2.65 9.67 -13.91
N SER A 66 -1.73 8.69 -13.97
CA SER A 66 -1.95 7.37 -14.55
C SER A 66 -2.61 6.36 -13.60
N TYR A 67 -2.93 6.74 -12.36
CA TYR A 67 -3.58 5.86 -11.41
C TYR A 67 -5.06 5.67 -11.75
N THR A 68 -5.40 4.53 -12.37
CA THR A 68 -6.77 4.19 -12.79
C THR A 68 -7.25 2.85 -12.22
N PRO A 69 -7.41 2.74 -10.89
CA PRO A 69 -7.80 1.48 -10.24
C PRO A 69 -9.15 0.99 -10.80
N GLY A 70 -9.20 -0.29 -11.20
CA GLY A 70 -10.40 -0.90 -11.78
C GLY A 70 -10.69 -0.51 -13.24
N ALA A 71 -9.96 0.45 -13.80
CA ALA A 71 -10.10 0.94 -15.16
C ALA A 71 -8.73 1.03 -15.85
N TRP A 72 -7.90 0.00 -15.69
CA TRP A 72 -6.57 -0.04 -16.29
C TRP A 72 -6.65 -0.15 -17.81
N THR A 73 -5.84 0.64 -18.50
CA THR A 73 -5.52 0.44 -19.91
C THR A 73 -4.04 0.07 -20.04
N LYS A 74 -3.63 -0.33 -21.24
CA LYS A 74 -2.21 -0.56 -21.55
C LYS A 74 -1.42 0.72 -21.30
N GLU A 75 -1.97 1.85 -21.71
CA GLU A 75 -1.34 3.17 -21.63
C GLU A 75 -1.18 3.59 -20.16
N THR A 76 -2.25 3.53 -19.36
CA THR A 76 -2.15 3.96 -17.95
C THR A 76 -1.28 3.01 -17.13
N GLY A 77 -1.40 1.69 -17.32
CA GLY A 77 -0.56 0.71 -16.63
C GLY A 77 0.93 0.83 -16.99
N HIS A 78 1.26 1.01 -18.27
CA HIS A 78 2.66 1.17 -18.68
C HIS A 78 3.23 2.54 -18.29
N ALA A 79 2.43 3.61 -18.36
CA ALA A 79 2.85 4.93 -17.90
C ALA A 79 3.19 4.91 -16.41
N GLN A 80 2.36 4.24 -15.59
CA GLN A 80 2.56 4.12 -14.15
C GLN A 80 3.75 3.21 -13.80
N CYS A 81 3.76 1.99 -14.32
CA CYS A 81 4.66 0.95 -13.83
C CYS A 81 5.94 0.85 -14.67
N GLN A 82 5.79 0.81 -16.00
CA GLN A 82 6.90 0.52 -16.89
C GLN A 82 7.92 1.66 -16.95
N THR A 83 7.46 2.91 -16.92
CA THR A 83 8.34 4.10 -16.88
C THR A 83 9.30 4.04 -15.71
N CYS A 84 8.78 3.80 -14.50
CA CYS A 84 9.61 3.71 -13.30
C CYS A 84 10.64 2.57 -13.37
N HIS A 85 10.22 1.35 -13.76
CA HIS A 85 11.16 0.23 -13.88
C HIS A 85 12.20 0.42 -15.00
N LYS A 86 11.91 1.24 -16.02
CA LYS A 86 12.88 1.56 -17.10
C LYS A 86 13.89 2.61 -16.68
N GLU A 87 13.46 3.60 -15.93
CA GLU A 87 14.23 4.83 -15.68
C GLU A 87 14.88 4.86 -14.30
N ASN A 88 14.20 4.37 -13.27
CA ASN A 88 14.57 4.56 -11.87
C ASN A 88 15.03 3.27 -11.18
N GLU A 89 14.88 2.11 -11.83
CA GLU A 89 15.26 0.82 -11.27
C GLU A 89 16.00 -0.08 -12.29
N ASN A 90 15.56 -1.33 -12.40
CA ASN A 90 16.13 -2.35 -13.25
C ASN A 90 15.25 -2.58 -14.47
N LYS A 91 15.79 -2.29 -15.65
CA LYS A 91 15.13 -2.47 -16.96
C LYS A 91 14.66 -3.91 -17.19
N GLU A 92 15.24 -4.90 -16.52
CA GLU A 92 14.81 -6.30 -16.55
C GLU A 92 13.40 -6.48 -15.94
N LEU A 93 13.01 -5.63 -14.99
CA LEU A 93 11.67 -5.64 -14.41
C LEU A 93 10.61 -5.07 -15.35
N ALA A 94 11.02 -4.28 -16.36
CA ALA A 94 10.12 -3.71 -17.35
C ALA A 94 9.76 -4.68 -18.51
N LYS A 95 10.26 -5.93 -18.46
CA LYS A 95 9.97 -6.97 -19.46
C LYS A 95 8.52 -7.44 -19.35
N CYS A 96 7.89 -7.70 -20.49
CA CYS A 96 6.46 -8.06 -20.57
C CYS A 96 6.06 -9.19 -19.64
N LYS A 97 6.85 -10.29 -19.60
CA LYS A 97 6.54 -11.48 -18.80
C LYS A 97 6.74 -11.30 -17.30
N THR A 98 7.51 -10.29 -16.88
CA THR A 98 7.73 -10.00 -15.46
C THR A 98 6.43 -9.54 -14.81
N CYS A 99 5.70 -8.63 -15.49
CA CYS A 99 4.40 -8.16 -15.00
C CYS A 99 3.26 -9.06 -15.49
N HIS A 100 3.35 -9.61 -16.71
CA HIS A 100 2.29 -10.42 -17.33
C HIS A 100 2.70 -11.88 -17.53
N PRO A 101 2.80 -12.68 -16.46
CA PRO A 101 3.28 -14.07 -16.53
C PRO A 101 2.38 -15.00 -17.37
N GLY A 102 1.15 -14.58 -17.69
CA GLY A 102 0.19 -15.34 -18.50
C GLY A 102 -0.09 -14.78 -19.89
N ALA A 103 0.60 -13.73 -20.35
CA ALA A 103 0.27 -13.01 -21.59
C ALA A 103 0.65 -13.72 -22.91
N ASP A 104 1.28 -14.89 -22.82
CA ASP A 104 1.70 -15.69 -23.99
C ASP A 104 0.64 -16.71 -24.42
N LYS A 105 -0.51 -16.78 -23.74
CA LYS A 105 -1.64 -17.68 -24.05
C LYS A 105 -2.74 -16.95 -24.80
#